data_AF-A0A522WCJ2-F1
#
_entry.id   AF-A0A522WCJ2-F1
#
_cell.length_a   1.000
_cell.length_b   1.000
_cell.length_c   1.000
_cell.angle_alpha   90.00
_cell.angle_beta   90.00
_cell.angle_gamma   90.00
#
_symmetry.space_group_name_H-M   'P 1'
#
loop_
_entity.id
_entity.type
_entity.pdbx_description
1 polymer ?
#
loop_
_entity_poly.entity_id
_entity_poly.type
_entity_poly.pdbx_seq_one_letter_code
_entity_poly.pdbx_strand_id
1 'polypeptide(L)'
;MTAPRYAATLKSIIRNQKGRTLFEAVVVAALVGFFIFIAFDRYISTIKPVQETALTIELSNLRRAVNFYVMLNSSLPLSLKDLLNKKAAVAKSDIEGKEYKIEIVGNYVESMTTDVVGYPLDPFGGRYNYDPKTGRVWSSTKGYEKW
;
A
#
# COMPACT_ATOMS: atom_id res chain seq x y z
N MET A 1 -47.28 -2.78 61.04
CA MET A 1 -48.08 -3.12 59.83
C MET A 1 -47.95 -1.98 58.83
N THR A 2 -46.87 -1.92 58.03
CA THR A 2 -46.66 -0.88 56.99
C THR A 2 -45.50 -1.28 56.06
N ALA A 3 -45.73 -2.19 55.12
CA ALA A 3 -44.71 -2.60 54.14
C ALA A 3 -45.16 -2.80 52.67
N PRO A 4 -46.36 -2.43 52.18
CA PRO A 4 -46.68 -2.62 50.76
C PRO A 4 -46.40 -1.40 49.86
N ARG A 5 -46.16 -0.21 50.41
CA ARG A 5 -46.11 1.04 49.62
C ARG A 5 -44.77 1.31 48.92
N TYR A 6 -43.66 0.74 49.40
CA TYR A 6 -42.30 1.03 48.86
C TYR A 6 -41.96 0.22 47.60
N ALA A 7 -42.43 -1.03 47.52
CA ALA A 7 -42.13 -1.93 46.41
C ALA A 7 -42.82 -1.51 45.09
N ALA A 8 -44.00 -0.90 45.17
CA ALA A 8 -44.75 -0.43 44.00
C ALA A 8 -44.05 0.75 43.30
N THR A 9 -43.46 1.67 44.08
CA THR A 9 -42.79 2.87 43.57
C THR A 9 -41.45 2.55 42.90
N LEU A 10 -40.69 1.58 43.42
CA LEU A 10 -39.46 1.11 42.77
C LEU A 10 -39.76 0.42 41.43
N LYS A 11 -40.86 -0.33 41.35
CA LYS A 11 -41.26 -1.02 40.13
C LYS A 11 -41.69 -0.05 39.01
N SER A 12 -42.27 1.11 39.35
CA SER A 12 -42.64 2.13 38.34
C SER A 12 -41.45 2.94 37.83
N ILE A 13 -40.43 3.20 38.66
CA ILE A 13 -39.20 3.90 38.25
C ILE A 13 -38.38 3.05 37.27
N ILE A 14 -38.27 1.75 37.53
CA ILE A 14 -37.50 0.82 36.68
C ILE A 14 -38.23 0.53 35.35
N ARG A 15 -39.57 0.58 35.32
CA ARG A 15 -40.35 0.26 34.12
C ARG A 15 -40.24 1.32 33.00
N ASN A 16 -39.77 2.54 33.29
CA ASN A 16 -39.79 3.65 32.33
C ASN A 16 -38.43 3.97 31.65
N GLN A 17 -37.42 3.09 31.80
CA GLN A 17 -36.08 3.27 31.20
C GLN A 17 -35.89 2.52 29.87
N LYS A 18 -36.81 1.61 29.51
CA LYS A 18 -36.69 0.75 28.30
C LYS A 18 -36.98 1.47 26.98
N GLY A 19 -37.78 2.55 27.01
CA GLY A 19 -38.08 3.35 25.80
C GLY A 19 -36.97 4.33 25.43
N ARG A 20 -36.18 4.79 26.42
CA ARG A 20 -35.11 5.77 26.22
C ARG A 20 -33.89 5.17 25.53
N THR A 21 -33.56 3.92 25.84
CA THR A 21 -32.38 3.20 25.33
C THR A 21 -32.48 2.85 23.85
N LEU A 22 -33.65 2.45 23.35
CA LEU A 22 -33.83 2.14 21.92
C LEU A 22 -33.78 3.40 21.06
N PHE A 23 -34.45 4.47 21.49
CA PHE A 23 -34.42 5.74 20.79
C PHE A 23 -33.01 6.35 20.78
N GLU A 24 -32.32 6.35 21.92
CA GLU A 24 -30.94 6.81 22.05
C GLU A 24 -29.99 6.00 21.14
N ALA A 25 -30.12 4.66 21.10
CA ALA A 25 -29.32 3.81 20.21
C ALA A 25 -29.57 4.13 18.73
N VAL A 26 -30.82 4.39 18.33
CA VAL A 26 -31.15 4.78 16.93
C VAL A 26 -30.54 6.13 16.59
N VAL A 27 -30.62 7.12 17.49
CA VAL A 27 -30.01 8.44 17.28
C VAL A 27 -28.49 8.33 17.17
N VAL A 28 -27.83 7.57 18.04
CA VAL A 28 -26.38 7.33 17.98
C VAL A 28 -26.00 6.60 16.70
N ALA A 29 -26.75 5.57 16.30
CA ALA A 29 -26.48 4.84 15.06
C ALA A 29 -26.63 5.73 13.82
N ALA A 30 -27.65 6.60 13.78
CA ALA A 30 -27.82 7.57 12.70
C ALA A 30 -26.65 8.57 12.63
N LEU A 31 -26.20 9.05 13.79
CA LEU A 31 -25.08 9.98 13.90
C LEU A 31 -23.76 9.33 13.46
N VAL A 32 -23.49 8.10 13.90
CA VAL A 32 -22.33 7.30 13.46
C VAL A 32 -22.39 7.03 11.95
N GLY A 33 -23.54 6.64 11.41
CA GLY A 33 -23.72 6.44 9.98
C GLY A 33 -23.44 7.71 9.16
N PHE A 34 -23.89 8.86 9.65
CA PHE A 34 -23.60 10.16 9.04
C PHE A 34 -22.11 10.47 9.02
N PHE A 35 -21.38 10.21 10.11
CA PHE A 35 -19.93 10.40 10.13
C PHE A 35 -19.17 9.43 9.24
N ILE A 36 -19.57 8.15 9.20
CA ILE A 36 -18.97 7.17 8.29
C ILE A 36 -19.15 7.63 6.84
N PHE A 37 -20.34 8.14 6.49
CA PHE A 37 -20.60 8.65 5.15
C PHE A 37 -19.66 9.80 4.77
N ILE A 38 -19.48 10.80 5.65
CA ILE A 38 -18.55 11.91 5.41
C ILE A 38 -17.10 11.42 5.32
N ALA A 39 -16.69 10.49 6.19
CA ALA A 39 -15.35 9.94 6.19
C ALA A 39 -15.04 9.18 4.91
N PHE A 40 -16.01 8.42 4.40
CA PHE A 40 -15.88 7.64 3.17
C PHE A 40 -15.66 8.54 1.95
N ASP A 41 -16.47 9.60 1.81
CA ASP A 41 -16.32 10.55 0.69
C ASP A 41 -14.93 11.21 0.67
N ARG A 42 -14.47 11.68 1.84
CA ARG A 42 -13.11 12.23 1.97
C ARG A 42 -12.03 11.21 1.65
N TYR A 43 -12.18 9.97 2.10
CA TYR A 43 -11.21 8.91 1.85
C TYR A 43 -11.03 8.65 0.34
N ILE A 44 -12.14 8.51 -0.41
CA ILE A 44 -12.08 8.26 -1.86
C ILE A 44 -11.46 9.43 -2.62
N SER A 45 -11.73 10.68 -2.20
CA SER A 45 -11.13 11.86 -2.85
C SER A 45 -9.60 11.95 -2.64
N THR A 46 -9.08 11.39 -1.55
CA THR A 46 -7.66 11.53 -1.16
C THR A 46 -6.79 10.40 -1.71
N ILE A 47 -7.35 9.21 -1.94
CA ILE A 47 -6.54 8.04 -2.30
C ILE A 47 -5.90 8.15 -3.69
N LYS A 48 -6.64 8.70 -4.66
CA LYS A 48 -6.17 8.80 -6.05
C LYS A 48 -4.88 9.63 -6.20
N PRO A 49 -4.79 10.88 -5.72
CA PRO A 49 -3.56 11.68 -5.88
C PRO A 49 -2.37 11.05 -5.14
N VAL A 50 -2.60 10.37 -4.02
CA VAL A 50 -1.56 9.62 -3.31
C VAL A 50 -1.05 8.46 -4.15
N GLN A 51 -1.94 7.69 -4.77
CA GLN A 51 -1.58 6.60 -5.69
C GLN A 51 -0.81 7.11 -6.93
N GLU A 52 -1.21 8.24 -7.52
CA GLU A 52 -0.49 8.85 -8.66
C GLU A 52 0.93 9.30 -8.30
N THR A 53 1.08 9.89 -7.11
CA THR A 53 2.38 10.30 -6.59
C THR A 53 3.26 9.08 -6.32
N ALA A 54 2.71 8.06 -5.65
CA ALA A 54 3.40 6.80 -5.41
C ALA A 54 3.83 6.14 -6.73
N LEU A 55 2.96 6.13 -7.74
CA LEU A 55 3.24 5.53 -9.04
C LEU A 55 4.44 6.20 -9.71
N THR A 56 4.48 7.53 -9.67
CA THR A 56 5.56 8.31 -10.29
C THR A 56 6.90 8.01 -9.62
N ILE A 57 6.90 7.93 -8.29
CA ILE A 57 8.08 7.58 -7.49
C ILE A 57 8.54 6.16 -7.80
N GLU A 58 7.61 5.20 -7.80
CA GLU A 58 7.89 3.78 -8.07
C GLU A 58 8.41 3.55 -9.49
N LEU A 59 7.79 4.16 -10.52
CA LEU A 59 8.28 4.10 -11.91
C LEU A 59 9.68 4.69 -12.03
N SER A 60 9.93 5.84 -11.40
CA SER A 60 11.26 6.45 -11.38
C SER A 60 12.29 5.51 -10.72
N ASN A 61 11.94 4.90 -9.59
CA ASN A 61 12.80 3.96 -8.89
C ASN A 61 13.09 2.71 -9.72
N LEU A 62 12.08 2.10 -10.34
CA LEU A 62 12.24 0.95 -11.24
C LEU A 62 13.14 1.28 -12.44
N ARG A 63 12.93 2.44 -13.08
CA ARG A 63 13.76 2.88 -14.22
C ARG A 63 15.21 3.10 -13.79
N ARG A 64 15.43 3.73 -12.63
CA ARG A 64 16.77 3.90 -12.06
C ARG A 64 17.42 2.56 -11.74
N ALA A 65 16.67 1.61 -11.19
CA ALA A 65 17.15 0.27 -10.90
C ALA A 65 17.55 -0.50 -12.16
N VAL A 66 16.75 -0.42 -13.23
CA VAL A 66 17.11 -0.98 -14.55
C VAL A 66 18.41 -0.34 -15.05
N ASN A 67 18.51 0.99 -15.03
CA ASN A 67 19.71 1.69 -15.46
C ASN A 67 20.94 1.29 -14.64
N PHE A 68 20.79 1.17 -13.32
CA PHE A 68 21.87 0.73 -12.44
C PHE A 68 22.29 -0.71 -12.72
N TYR A 69 21.33 -1.61 -12.99
CA TYR A 69 21.62 -2.97 -13.43
C TYR A 69 22.42 -3.00 -14.73
N VAL A 70 22.06 -2.18 -15.71
CA VAL A 70 22.78 -2.06 -16.98
C VAL A 70 24.19 -1.52 -16.76
N MET A 71 24.37 -0.52 -15.91
CA MET A 71 25.69 0.03 -15.58
C MET A 71 26.63 -1.00 -14.95
N LEU A 72 26.10 -1.92 -14.14
CA LEU A 72 26.90 -2.94 -13.46
C LEU A 72 27.12 -4.21 -14.29
N ASN A 73 26.10 -4.65 -15.04
CA ASN A 73 26.12 -5.96 -15.72
C ASN A 73 26.24 -5.86 -17.24
N SER A 74 26.32 -4.64 -17.80
CA SER A 74 26.37 -4.36 -19.26
C SER A 74 25.27 -5.05 -20.07
N SER A 75 24.17 -5.42 -19.42
CA SER A 75 23.05 -6.18 -20.00
C SER A 75 21.73 -5.75 -19.36
N LEU A 76 20.64 -5.86 -20.10
CA LEU A 76 19.29 -5.61 -19.58
C LEU A 76 18.82 -6.81 -18.72
N PRO A 77 18.08 -6.56 -17.63
CA PRO A 77 17.47 -7.64 -16.88
C PRO A 77 16.42 -8.37 -17.74
N LEU A 78 16.25 -9.68 -17.55
CA LEU A 78 15.24 -10.45 -18.28
C LEU A 78 13.83 -10.12 -17.78
N SER A 79 13.70 -9.79 -16.49
CA SER A 79 12.44 -9.41 -15.86
C SER A 79 12.65 -8.41 -14.72
N LEU A 80 11.62 -7.63 -14.38
CA LEU A 80 11.64 -6.77 -13.20
C LEU A 80 11.75 -7.56 -11.89
N LYS A 81 11.27 -8.81 -11.89
CA LYS A 81 11.43 -9.72 -10.75
C LYS A 81 12.89 -9.99 -10.43
N ASP A 82 13.78 -9.95 -11.42
CA ASP A 82 15.21 -10.13 -11.20
C ASP A 82 15.83 -9.00 -10.38
N LEU A 83 15.32 -7.77 -10.53
CA LEU A 83 15.81 -6.59 -9.79
C LEU A 83 15.45 -6.64 -8.31
N LEU A 84 14.36 -7.33 -7.96
CA LEU A 84 13.92 -7.52 -6.57
C LEU A 84 14.70 -8.64 -5.87
N ASN A 85 15.18 -9.64 -6.61
CA ASN A 85 15.80 -10.84 -6.04
C ASN A 85 17.33 -10.85 -6.16
N LYS A 86 17.92 -10.08 -7.07
CA LYS A 86 19.38 -10.02 -7.25
C LYS A 86 19.98 -8.90 -6.40
N LYS A 87 21.06 -9.22 -5.69
CA LYS A 87 21.90 -8.23 -5.01
C LYS A 87 22.78 -7.50 -6.01
N ALA A 88 22.98 -6.21 -5.79
CA ALA A 88 23.93 -5.44 -6.59
C ALA A 88 25.36 -5.79 -6.18
N ALA A 89 26.23 -6.04 -7.16
CA ALA A 89 27.64 -6.28 -6.90
C ALA A 89 28.50 -5.61 -7.97
N VAL A 90 29.58 -4.98 -7.53
CA VAL A 90 30.52 -4.24 -8.36
C VAL A 90 31.85 -5.00 -8.36
N ALA A 91 32.28 -5.48 -9.52
CA ALA A 91 33.63 -6.02 -9.67
C ALA A 91 34.62 -4.84 -9.71
N LYS A 92 35.63 -4.85 -8.82
CA LYS A 92 36.76 -3.92 -8.86
C LYS A 92 38.06 -4.70 -9.01
N SER A 93 38.97 -4.21 -9.83
CA SER A 93 40.34 -4.70 -9.92
C SER A 93 41.25 -3.79 -9.10
N ASP A 94 42.12 -4.37 -8.27
CA ASP A 94 43.17 -3.62 -7.59
C ASP A 94 44.28 -3.16 -8.55
N ILE A 95 45.15 -2.25 -8.09
CA ILE A 95 46.35 -1.78 -8.80
C ILE A 95 47.32 -2.95 -9.10
N GLU A 96 47.25 -4.05 -8.32
CA GLU A 96 48.01 -5.29 -8.55
C GLU A 96 47.28 -6.33 -9.44
N GLY A 97 46.14 -5.99 -10.06
CA GLY A 97 45.41 -6.88 -10.96
C GLY A 97 44.63 -8.01 -10.26
N LYS A 98 44.53 -8.00 -8.92
CA LYS A 98 43.61 -8.89 -8.19
C LYS A 98 42.18 -8.35 -8.29
N GLU A 99 41.29 -9.13 -8.89
CA GLU A 99 39.86 -8.84 -8.90
C GLU A 99 39.25 -9.13 -7.53
N TYR A 100 38.59 -8.13 -6.95
CA TYR A 100 37.73 -8.32 -5.79
C TYR A 100 36.33 -7.78 -6.08
N LYS A 101 35.32 -8.56 -5.70
CA LYS A 101 33.92 -8.21 -5.91
C LYS A 101 33.40 -7.50 -4.66
N ILE A 102 33.07 -6.22 -4.77
CA ILE A 102 32.35 -5.49 -3.72
C ILE A 102 30.88 -5.81 -3.89
N GLU A 103 30.31 -6.61 -2.99
CA GLU A 103 28.86 -6.73 -2.89
C GLU A 103 28.30 -5.48 -2.22
N ILE A 104 27.46 -4.73 -2.95
CA ILE A 104 26.69 -3.65 -2.33
C ILE A 104 25.61 -4.35 -1.50
N VAL A 105 25.58 -4.08 -0.20
CA VAL A 105 24.60 -4.66 0.72
C VAL A 105 23.23 -4.02 0.43
N GLY A 106 22.50 -4.58 -0.55
CA GLY A 106 21.16 -4.13 -0.94
C GLY A 106 20.66 -4.76 -2.26
N ASN A 107 19.33 -4.84 -2.41
CA ASN A 107 18.70 -5.17 -3.69
C ASN A 107 18.65 -3.92 -4.59
N TYR A 108 18.52 -4.09 -5.90
CA TYR A 108 18.38 -2.94 -6.82
C TYR A 108 17.12 -2.12 -6.55
N VAL A 109 16.09 -2.77 -5.99
CA VAL A 109 14.83 -2.16 -5.58
C VAL A 109 14.52 -2.65 -4.18
N GLU A 110 14.34 -1.72 -3.24
CA GLU A 110 13.91 -2.03 -1.88
C GLU A 110 12.39 -2.09 -1.80
N SER A 111 11.87 -3.19 -1.25
CA SER A 111 10.50 -3.34 -0.70
C SER A 111 9.36 -2.77 -1.57
N MET A 112 9.14 -3.33 -2.75
CA MET A 112 7.90 -3.10 -3.52
C MET A 112 6.82 -4.14 -3.20
N THR A 113 5.56 -3.74 -3.33
CA THR A 113 4.43 -4.66 -3.30
C THR A 113 4.54 -5.63 -4.48
N THR A 114 4.38 -6.93 -4.21
CA THR A 114 4.43 -7.96 -5.25
C THR A 114 3.17 -8.81 -5.25
N ASP A 115 2.88 -9.42 -6.40
CA ASP A 115 1.83 -10.41 -6.51
C ASP A 115 2.28 -11.79 -5.99
N VAL A 116 1.38 -12.77 -6.03
CA VAL A 116 1.66 -14.16 -5.62
C VAL A 116 2.79 -14.84 -6.41
N VAL A 117 3.17 -14.30 -7.58
CA VAL A 117 4.22 -14.83 -8.45
C VAL A 117 5.55 -14.06 -8.27
N GLY A 118 5.54 -12.96 -7.50
CA GLY A 118 6.69 -12.11 -7.21
C GLY A 118 6.92 -10.99 -8.24
N TYR A 119 5.92 -10.62 -9.04
CA TYR A 119 5.99 -9.45 -9.92
C TYR A 119 5.60 -8.18 -9.18
N PRO A 120 6.29 -7.04 -9.42
CA PRO A 120 5.95 -5.79 -8.77
C PRO A 120 4.57 -5.28 -9.23
N LEU A 121 3.79 -4.82 -8.25
CA LEU A 121 2.50 -4.20 -8.43
C LEU A 121 2.61 -2.69 -8.30
N ASP A 122 1.84 -1.97 -9.10
CA ASP A 122 1.67 -0.54 -9.00
C ASP A 122 0.69 -0.17 -7.86
N PRO A 123 0.59 1.12 -7.48
CA PRO A 123 -0.26 1.55 -6.37
C PRO A 123 -1.76 1.35 -6.58
N PHE A 124 -2.17 1.01 -7.80
CA PHE A 124 -3.56 0.69 -8.16
C PHE A 124 -3.82 -0.83 -8.14
N GLY A 125 -2.78 -1.64 -7.90
CA GLY A 125 -2.84 -3.10 -7.87
C GLY A 125 -2.61 -3.77 -9.23
N GLY A 126 -2.31 -2.99 -10.29
CA GLY A 126 -1.92 -3.51 -11.59
C GLY A 126 -0.46 -3.96 -11.61
N ARG A 127 -0.09 -4.93 -12.45
CA ARG A 127 1.33 -5.29 -12.63
C ARG A 127 2.07 -4.21 -13.42
N TYR A 128 3.35 -4.00 -13.13
CA TYR A 128 4.20 -3.24 -14.06
C TYR A 128 4.49 -4.06 -15.32
N ASN A 129 4.49 -3.38 -16.47
CA ASN A 129 4.96 -3.92 -17.72
C ASN A 129 6.43 -3.55 -17.95
N TYR A 130 7.16 -4.47 -18.57
CA TYR A 130 8.57 -4.31 -18.87
C TYR A 130 8.91 -4.91 -20.24
N ASP A 131 9.70 -4.16 -21.01
CA ASP A 131 10.26 -4.66 -22.26
C ASP A 131 11.76 -4.96 -22.07
N PRO A 132 12.18 -6.24 -22.11
CA PRO A 132 13.58 -6.64 -21.92
C PRO A 132 14.50 -6.22 -23.08
N LYS A 133 13.95 -5.81 -24.23
CA LYS A 133 14.76 -5.35 -25.37
C LYS A 133 15.12 -3.87 -25.27
N THR A 134 14.20 -3.06 -24.75
CA THR A 134 14.36 -1.61 -24.66
C THR A 134 14.63 -1.12 -23.24
N GLY A 135 14.41 -1.95 -22.22
CA GLY A 135 14.51 -1.57 -20.82
C GLY A 135 13.34 -0.70 -20.34
N ARG A 136 12.31 -0.51 -21.17
CA ARG A 136 11.19 0.38 -20.85
C ARG A 136 10.30 -0.23 -19.77
N VAL A 137 9.90 0.59 -18.79
CA VAL A 137 8.98 0.23 -17.70
C VAL A 137 7.78 1.18 -17.71
N TRP A 138 6.57 0.63 -17.60
CA TRP A 138 5.33 1.40 -17.51
C TRP A 138 4.26 0.66 -16.69
N SER A 139 3.25 1.39 -16.20
CA SER A 139 2.12 0.77 -15.49
C SER A 139 1.13 0.10 -16.46
N SER A 140 0.49 -0.99 -16.03
CA SER A 140 -0.64 -1.60 -16.76
C SER A 140 -1.99 -0.94 -16.46
N THR A 141 -2.05 -0.04 -15.47
CA THR A 141 -3.27 0.64 -15.07
C THR A 141 -3.74 1.61 -16.15
N LYS A 142 -5.02 1.51 -16.50
CA LYS A 142 -5.63 2.31 -17.56
C LYS A 142 -5.51 3.81 -17.29
N GLY A 143 -4.97 4.56 -18.25
CA GLY A 143 -4.73 6.01 -18.15
C GLY A 143 -3.31 6.40 -17.71
N TYR A 144 -2.50 5.43 -17.26
CA TYR A 144 -1.13 5.65 -16.79
C TYR A 144 -0.08 4.92 -17.65
N GLU A 145 -0.47 4.37 -18.81
CA GLU A 145 0.39 3.53 -19.64
C GLU A 145 1.55 4.30 -20.29
N LYS A 146 1.42 5.63 -20.38
CA LYS A 146 2.41 6.52 -21.00
C LYS A 146 3.36 7.19 -20.00
N TRP A 147 3.09 7.03 -18.70
CA TRP A 147 3.89 7.63 -17.64
C TRP A 147 5.23 6.92 -17.52
#